data_AF-A0ABD7PQ90-F1
#
_entry.id   AF-A0ABD7PQ90-F1
#
_cell.length_a   1.000
_cell.length_b   1.000
_cell.length_c   1.000
_cell.angle_alpha   90.00
_cell.angle_beta   90.00
_cell.angle_gamma   90.00
#
_symmetry.space_group_name_H-M   'P 1'
#
loop_
_entity.id
_entity.type
_entity.pdbx_description
1 polymer ?
#
loop_
_entity_poly.entity_id
_entity_poly.type
_entity_poly.pdbx_seq_one_letter_code
_entity_poly.pdbx_strand_id
1 'polypeptide(L)'
;MAMLRILMTSLLLAGWSVTAEAAPAQDALLPASVIFATSTGYWEDDGNAPDVERVPTGAESVANPEGKAAQRHGYYKLFAVRQPDRTSKVYLQQIAQTETGPAIASTIELQEFSDLKPYVTDIRPENSNGIIKEPGLFATVYLKTNPAAEPDGWTVLIDEFGDITVEKATN
;
A
#
# COMPACT_ATOMS: atom_id res chain seq x y z
N MET A 1 54.25 -61.63 8.62
CA MET A 1 53.05 -62.17 7.95
C MET A 1 51.96 -61.12 8.06
N ALA A 2 51.75 -60.38 6.96
CA ALA A 2 50.54 -60.40 6.13
C ALA A 2 49.52 -59.32 6.59
N MET A 3 49.59 -58.15 5.95
CA MET A 3 48.59 -57.60 5.00
C MET A 3 47.60 -56.67 5.71
N LEU A 4 47.80 -55.35 5.67
CA LEU A 4 47.33 -54.45 4.59
C LEU A 4 46.04 -54.93 3.92
N ARG A 5 44.90 -54.50 4.46
CA ARG A 5 43.66 -54.34 3.69
C ARG A 5 43.02 -53.00 4.03
N ILE A 6 43.46 -52.02 3.24
CA ILE A 6 42.71 -50.81 2.91
C ILE A 6 41.38 -51.26 2.33
N LEU A 7 40.26 -50.83 2.92
CA LEU A 7 39.00 -50.78 2.21
C LEU A 7 38.38 -49.40 2.46
N MET A 8 38.68 -48.49 1.53
CA MET A 8 37.85 -47.32 1.24
C MET A 8 36.42 -47.81 1.00
N THR A 9 35.45 -47.26 1.72
CA THR A 9 34.06 -47.26 1.27
C THR A 9 33.59 -45.82 1.30
N SER A 10 33.88 -45.14 0.20
CA SER A 10 33.38 -43.83 -0.16
C SER A 10 31.87 -43.94 -0.34
N LEU A 11 31.10 -43.72 0.72
CA LEU A 11 29.66 -43.55 0.59
C LEU A 11 29.39 -42.07 0.28
N LEU A 12 29.23 -41.80 -1.01
CA LEU A 12 28.72 -40.56 -1.57
C LEU A 12 27.40 -40.20 -0.86
N LEU A 13 27.43 -39.24 0.06
CA LEU A 13 26.23 -38.47 0.40
C LEU A 13 25.93 -37.58 -0.81
N ALA A 14 25.21 -38.17 -1.77
CA ALA A 14 24.56 -37.44 -2.83
C ALA A 14 23.65 -36.39 -2.18
N GLY A 15 23.97 -35.12 -2.44
CA GLY A 15 23.20 -33.99 -2.00
C GLY A 15 21.75 -34.14 -2.45
N TRP A 16 20.85 -34.30 -1.48
CA TRP A 16 19.48 -33.86 -1.66
C TRP A 16 19.53 -32.33 -1.68
N SER A 17 19.76 -31.78 -2.87
CA SER A 17 19.28 -30.45 -3.19
C SER A 17 17.77 -30.52 -3.03
N VAL A 18 17.28 -30.17 -1.84
CA VAL A 18 15.89 -29.72 -1.69
C VAL A 18 15.84 -28.44 -2.51
N THR A 19 15.49 -28.57 -3.78
CA THR A 19 14.93 -27.45 -4.53
C THR A 19 13.67 -27.09 -3.76
N ALA A 20 13.77 -26.07 -2.91
CA ALA A 20 12.60 -25.37 -2.40
C ALA A 20 11.91 -24.81 -3.64
N GLU A 21 10.99 -25.58 -4.19
CA GLU A 21 10.06 -25.12 -5.19
C GLU A 21 9.27 -24.02 -4.50
N ALA A 22 9.62 -22.76 -4.80
CA ALA A 22 8.86 -21.62 -4.32
C ALA A 22 7.44 -21.84 -4.81
N ALA A 23 6.52 -22.10 -3.88
CA ALA A 23 5.11 -22.20 -4.21
C ALA A 23 4.74 -20.96 -5.03
N PRO A 24 3.96 -21.10 -6.11
CA PRO A 24 3.56 -19.95 -6.91
C PRO A 24 2.96 -18.93 -5.95
N ALA A 25 3.51 -17.71 -5.95
CA ALA A 25 2.98 -16.62 -5.17
C ALA A 25 1.51 -16.47 -5.58
N GLN A 26 0.59 -16.80 -4.67
CA GLN A 26 -0.82 -16.57 -4.92
C GLN A 26 -1.00 -15.06 -4.99
N ASP A 27 -1.46 -14.56 -6.13
CA ASP A 27 -1.78 -13.14 -6.25
C ASP A 27 -2.76 -12.76 -5.13
N ALA A 28 -2.35 -11.84 -4.26
CA ALA A 28 -3.20 -11.34 -3.20
C ALA A 28 -4.30 -10.47 -3.82
N LEU A 29 -5.43 -11.10 -4.15
CA LEU A 29 -6.60 -10.39 -4.67
C LEU A 29 -7.17 -9.47 -3.58
N LEU A 30 -7.61 -8.29 -4.00
CA LEU A 30 -8.29 -7.36 -3.10
C LEU A 30 -9.58 -8.00 -2.55
N PRO A 31 -9.91 -7.80 -1.27
CA PRO A 31 -11.19 -8.22 -0.73
C PRO A 31 -12.35 -7.61 -1.53
N ALA A 32 -13.45 -8.34 -1.66
CA ALA A 32 -14.66 -7.86 -2.37
C ALA A 32 -15.28 -6.59 -1.75
N SER A 33 -14.92 -6.26 -0.51
CA SER A 33 -15.32 -5.01 0.14
C SER A 33 -14.59 -3.78 -0.39
N VAL A 34 -13.44 -3.94 -1.07
CA VAL A 34 -12.76 -2.85 -1.76
C VAL A 34 -13.46 -2.58 -3.08
N ILE A 35 -14.15 -1.44 -3.17
CA ILE A 35 -15.06 -1.12 -4.28
C ILE A 35 -14.44 -0.15 -5.30
N PHE A 36 -13.47 0.66 -4.88
CA PHE A 36 -12.69 1.56 -5.74
C PHE A 36 -11.26 1.60 -5.22
N ALA A 37 -10.29 1.62 -6.12
CA ALA A 37 -8.88 1.79 -5.79
C ALA A 37 -8.16 2.50 -6.94
N THR A 38 -7.39 3.53 -6.61
CA THR A 38 -6.63 4.33 -7.56
C THR A 38 -5.23 4.55 -7.00
N SER A 39 -4.21 4.24 -7.81
CA SER A 39 -2.82 4.58 -7.53
C SER A 39 -2.44 5.85 -8.27
N THR A 40 -1.86 6.83 -7.58
CA THR A 40 -1.44 8.12 -8.16
C THR A 40 -0.42 8.82 -7.24
N GLY A 41 0.09 9.96 -7.69
CA GLY A 41 1.01 10.79 -6.92
C GLY A 41 2.39 10.17 -6.74
N TYR A 42 3.24 10.90 -6.03
CA TYR A 42 4.60 10.49 -5.72
C TYR A 42 5.00 11.00 -4.34
N TRP A 43 5.86 10.27 -3.67
CA TRP A 43 6.47 10.71 -2.43
C TRP A 43 7.90 10.24 -2.37
N GLU A 44 8.71 10.99 -1.65
CA GLU A 44 10.06 10.61 -1.28
C GLU A 44 10.36 11.11 0.13
N ASP A 45 11.15 10.36 0.88
CA ASP A 45 11.72 10.79 2.14
C ASP A 45 13.20 10.41 2.23
N ASP A 46 13.91 11.08 3.13
CA ASP A 46 15.33 10.87 3.38
C ASP A 46 15.62 9.63 4.25
N GLY A 47 14.62 8.78 4.50
CA GLY A 47 14.69 7.62 5.40
C GLY A 47 14.63 7.97 6.89
N ASN A 48 14.51 9.26 7.25
CA ASN A 48 14.42 9.71 8.64
C ASN A 48 13.02 10.22 9.02
N ALA A 49 12.09 10.33 8.06
CA ALA A 49 10.72 10.73 8.34
C ALA A 49 10.00 9.64 9.17
N PRO A 50 9.33 10.00 10.28
CA PRO A 50 8.47 9.06 10.99
C PRO A 50 7.37 8.59 10.03
N ASP A 51 6.95 7.33 10.14
CA ASP A 51 5.79 6.83 9.39
C ASP A 51 4.59 7.76 9.68
N VAL A 52 3.86 8.14 8.62
CA VAL A 52 2.77 9.15 8.64
C VAL A 52 1.95 9.07 9.94
N GLU A 53 1.95 10.18 10.70
CA GLU A 53 1.51 10.28 12.11
C GLU A 53 -0.02 10.20 12.33
N ARG A 54 -0.73 9.41 11.53
CA ARG A 54 -2.12 9.02 11.82
C ARG A 54 -2.30 7.51 11.63
N VAL A 55 -1.58 6.75 12.44
CA VAL A 55 -1.79 5.30 12.59
C VAL A 55 -3.23 5.06 13.06
N PRO A 56 -4.09 4.37 12.30
CA PRO A 56 -5.34 3.84 12.83
C PRO A 56 -4.99 2.81 13.89
N THR A 57 -5.72 2.80 15.01
CA THR A 57 -5.56 1.77 16.04
C THR A 57 -5.77 0.38 15.42
N GLY A 58 -4.68 -0.35 15.13
CA GLY A 58 -4.72 -1.71 14.60
C GLY A 58 -3.86 -2.01 13.37
N ALA A 59 -3.10 -1.05 12.81
CA ALA A 59 -2.11 -1.36 11.77
C ALA A 59 -0.78 -1.83 12.40
N GLU A 60 -0.34 -3.04 12.06
CA GLU A 60 0.98 -3.55 12.46
C GLU A 60 2.07 -2.74 11.75
N SER A 61 2.88 -2.02 12.54
CA SER A 61 4.11 -1.38 12.08
C SER A 61 5.13 -2.48 11.79
N VAL A 62 5.51 -2.63 10.52
CA VAL A 62 6.61 -3.51 10.13
C VAL A 62 7.88 -2.67 10.12
N ALA A 63 8.46 -2.44 11.30
CA ALA A 63 9.76 -1.81 11.42
C ALA A 63 10.82 -2.72 10.79
N ASN A 64 11.56 -2.21 9.81
CA ASN A 64 12.72 -2.91 9.25
C ASN A 64 13.96 -2.55 10.10
N PRO A 65 14.58 -3.49 10.84
CA PRO A 65 15.85 -3.24 11.48
C PRO A 65 16.97 -3.48 10.46
N GLU A 66 17.93 -2.57 10.42
CA GLU A 66 19.20 -2.64 9.68
C GLU A 66 19.25 -2.00 8.27
N GLY A 67 20.15 -1.00 8.15
CA GLY A 67 20.67 -0.50 6.89
C GLY A 67 20.47 1.00 6.71
N LYS A 68 21.56 1.73 6.44
CA LYS A 68 21.64 3.17 6.10
C LYS A 68 20.32 3.75 5.59
N ALA A 69 19.90 4.90 6.14
CA ALA A 69 18.82 5.73 5.62
C ALA A 69 18.99 5.92 4.10
N ALA A 70 18.32 5.08 3.35
CA ALA A 70 18.26 5.13 1.90
C ALA A 70 17.01 5.92 1.60
N GLN A 71 17.14 6.88 0.68
CA GLN A 71 16.02 7.68 0.22
C GLN A 71 14.88 6.75 -0.20
N ARG A 72 13.77 6.77 0.54
CA ARG A 72 12.59 5.97 0.22
C ARG A 72 11.76 6.78 -0.75
N HIS A 73 11.07 6.10 -1.64
CA HIS A 73 10.13 6.74 -2.54
C HIS A 73 9.01 5.77 -2.90
N GLY A 74 7.96 6.31 -3.48
CA GLY A 74 6.92 5.50 -4.09
C GLY A 74 5.72 6.32 -4.49
N TYR A 75 4.54 5.73 -4.34
CA TYR A 75 3.28 6.34 -4.76
C TYR A 75 2.21 6.17 -3.69
N TYR A 76 1.11 6.89 -3.86
CA TYR A 76 -0.03 6.78 -2.98
C TYR A 76 -1.13 5.94 -3.62
N LYS A 77 -1.91 5.27 -2.77
CA LYS A 77 -3.08 4.51 -3.17
C LYS A 77 -4.27 4.99 -2.35
N LEU A 78 -5.28 5.51 -3.03
CA LEU A 78 -6.55 5.87 -2.42
C LEU A 78 -7.58 4.79 -2.74
N PHE A 79 -8.28 4.28 -1.72
CA PHE A 79 -9.27 3.23 -1.94
C PHE A 79 -10.44 3.33 -0.97
N ALA A 80 -11.60 2.85 -1.42
CA ALA A 80 -12.83 2.85 -0.64
C ALA A 80 -13.21 1.42 -0.24
N VAL A 81 -13.53 1.24 1.04
CA VAL A 81 -13.95 -0.03 1.63
C VAL A 81 -15.41 0.05 2.07
N ARG A 82 -16.24 -0.80 1.48
CA ARG A 82 -17.64 -0.99 1.84
C ARG A 82 -17.77 -1.56 3.25
N GLN A 83 -18.52 -0.87 4.09
CA GLN A 83 -18.81 -1.28 5.46
C GLN A 83 -20.10 -2.12 5.54
N PRO A 84 -20.32 -2.90 6.62
CA PRO A 84 -21.52 -3.72 6.80
C PRO A 84 -22.82 -2.92 6.81
N ASP A 85 -22.78 -1.65 7.25
CA ASP A 85 -23.94 -0.75 7.29
C ASP A 85 -24.29 -0.16 5.92
N ARG A 86 -23.61 -0.61 4.85
CA ARG A 86 -23.75 -0.13 3.47
C ARG A 86 -23.24 1.30 3.28
N THR A 87 -22.35 1.79 4.12
CA THR A 87 -21.58 3.01 3.86
C THR A 87 -20.15 2.65 3.48
N SER A 88 -19.30 3.63 3.23
CA SER A 88 -17.94 3.43 2.78
C SER A 88 -16.98 4.25 3.63
N LYS A 89 -15.82 3.65 3.94
CA LYS A 89 -14.65 4.36 4.47
C LYS A 89 -13.64 4.56 3.35
N VAL A 90 -12.86 5.63 3.42
CA VAL A 90 -11.80 5.92 2.46
C VAL A 90 -10.46 5.86 3.18
N TYR A 91 -9.51 5.17 2.56
CA TYR A 91 -8.17 4.97 3.10
C TYR A 91 -7.14 5.47 2.11
N LEU A 92 -6.12 6.13 2.65
CA LEU A 92 -4.91 6.49 1.94
C LEU A 92 -3.79 5.54 2.38
N GLN A 93 -3.14 4.93 1.40
CA GLN A 93 -1.98 4.09 1.58
C GLN A 93 -0.76 4.74 0.94
N GLN A 94 0.34 4.76 1.67
CA GLN A 94 1.64 5.09 1.12
C GLN A 94 2.33 3.78 0.75
N ILE A 95 2.64 3.61 -0.53
CA ILE A 95 3.30 2.41 -1.04
C ILE A 95 4.75 2.77 -1.36
N ALA A 96 5.70 2.12 -0.67
CA ALA A 96 7.12 2.22 -0.96
C ALA A 96 7.49 1.31 -2.14
N GLN A 97 8.29 1.85 -3.05
CA GLN A 97 8.93 1.08 -4.11
C GLN A 97 10.27 0.54 -3.58
N THR A 98 10.31 -0.74 -3.26
CA THR A 98 11.52 -1.41 -2.76
C THR A 98 12.12 -2.30 -3.84
N GLU A 99 13.38 -2.72 -3.65
CA GLU A 99 14.04 -3.69 -4.54
C GLU A 99 13.29 -5.02 -4.64
N THR A 100 12.55 -5.39 -3.59
CA THR A 100 11.74 -6.63 -3.54
C THR A 100 10.31 -6.46 -4.08
N GLY A 101 9.94 -5.24 -4.48
CA GLY A 101 8.61 -4.89 -4.96
C GLY A 101 7.89 -3.84 -4.09
N PRO A 102 6.62 -3.53 -4.41
CA PRO A 102 5.83 -2.57 -3.64
C PRO A 102 5.55 -3.06 -2.22
N ALA A 103 5.81 -2.23 -1.21
CA ALA A 103 5.53 -2.50 0.19
C ALA A 103 4.64 -1.40 0.79
N ILE A 104 3.71 -1.75 1.68
CA ILE A 104 2.91 -0.75 2.39
C ILE A 104 3.80 -0.09 3.43
N ALA A 105 4.04 1.22 3.29
CA ALA A 105 4.74 2.02 4.29
C ALA A 105 3.77 2.50 5.37
N SER A 106 2.61 3.01 4.98
CA SER A 106 1.57 3.46 5.91
C SER A 106 0.17 3.25 5.34
N THR A 107 -0.81 3.14 6.22
CA THR A 107 -2.25 3.15 5.89
C THR A 107 -2.95 4.06 6.88
N ILE A 108 -3.68 5.04 6.40
CA ILE A 108 -4.47 5.95 7.23
C ILE A 108 -5.93 5.94 6.78
N GLU A 109 -6.85 6.08 7.73
CA GLU A 109 -8.25 6.35 7.45
C GLU A 109 -8.44 7.85 7.29
N LEU A 110 -9.12 8.28 6.22
CA LEU A 110 -9.48 9.68 6.02
C LEU A 110 -10.79 9.96 6.74
N GLN A 111 -10.68 10.45 7.98
CA GLN A 111 -11.79 10.59 8.92
C GLN A 111 -12.88 11.55 8.42
N GLU A 112 -12.48 12.56 7.63
CA GLU A 112 -13.38 13.53 7.00
C GLU A 112 -14.45 12.82 6.14
N PHE A 113 -14.11 11.70 5.51
CA PHE A 113 -15.08 10.86 4.83
C PHE A 113 -15.87 9.99 5.79
N SER A 114 -15.20 9.33 6.73
CA SER A 114 -15.86 8.42 7.69
C SER A 114 -16.97 9.10 8.49
N ASP A 115 -16.80 10.36 8.85
CA ASP A 115 -17.79 11.16 9.60
C ASP A 115 -19.08 11.40 8.80
N LEU A 116 -18.98 11.44 7.46
CA LEU A 116 -20.13 11.59 6.56
C LEU A 116 -20.91 10.29 6.35
N LYS A 117 -20.29 9.14 6.67
CA LYS A 117 -20.78 7.79 6.32
C LYS A 117 -21.27 7.67 4.86
N PRO A 118 -20.41 7.97 3.87
CA PRO A 118 -20.82 8.17 2.50
C PRO A 118 -21.07 6.85 1.76
N TYR A 119 -21.71 6.96 0.61
CA TYR A 119 -21.67 5.98 -0.48
C TYR A 119 -20.66 6.50 -1.50
N VAL A 120 -19.46 5.92 -1.55
CA VAL A 120 -18.45 6.26 -2.56
C VAL A 120 -18.86 5.67 -3.90
N THR A 121 -18.78 6.47 -4.97
CA THR A 121 -19.22 6.10 -6.32
C THR A 121 -18.12 6.17 -7.38
N ASP A 122 -17.02 6.90 -7.12
CA ASP A 122 -15.82 6.91 -7.98
C ASP A 122 -14.63 7.48 -7.19
N ILE A 123 -13.41 7.15 -7.62
CA ILE A 123 -12.16 7.79 -7.17
C ILE A 123 -11.31 8.09 -8.39
N ARG A 124 -11.10 9.38 -8.69
CA ARG A 124 -10.44 9.82 -9.91
C ARG A 124 -9.15 10.57 -9.59
N PRO A 125 -7.99 10.17 -10.14
CA PRO A 125 -6.79 10.98 -10.06
C PRO A 125 -6.94 12.20 -10.97
N GLU A 126 -6.25 13.29 -10.66
CA GLU A 126 -6.25 14.50 -11.51
C GLU A 126 -5.84 14.19 -12.97
N ASN A 127 -4.84 13.31 -13.12
CA ASN A 127 -4.34 12.86 -14.41
C ASN A 127 -4.16 11.35 -14.43
N SER A 128 -4.15 10.77 -15.62
CA SER A 128 -3.95 9.33 -15.84
C SER A 128 -2.53 8.99 -16.31
N ASN A 129 -1.56 9.86 -16.02
CA ASN A 129 -0.18 9.69 -16.48
C ASN A 129 0.59 8.64 -15.66
N GLY A 130 -0.04 8.07 -14.63
CA GLY A 130 0.48 6.98 -13.81
C GLY A 130 1.40 7.46 -12.69
N ILE A 131 2.53 8.08 -13.03
CA ILE A 131 3.51 8.57 -12.05
C ILE A 131 3.82 10.04 -12.35
N ILE A 132 3.50 10.89 -11.38
CA ILE A 132 3.91 12.30 -11.35
C ILE A 132 5.32 12.31 -10.72
N LYS A 133 6.26 13.08 -11.26
CA LYS A 133 7.64 13.14 -10.72
C LYS A 133 7.79 14.11 -9.55
N GLU A 134 6.78 14.95 -9.34
CA GLU A 134 6.73 15.93 -8.26
C GLU A 134 6.02 15.30 -7.06
N PRO A 135 6.57 15.46 -5.84
CA PRO A 135 5.91 15.01 -4.62
C PRO A 135 4.50 15.56 -4.47
N GLY A 136 3.60 14.71 -4.00
CA GLY A 136 2.22 15.05 -3.71
C GLY A 136 1.21 14.10 -4.34
N LEU A 137 -0.06 14.38 -4.09
CA LEU A 137 -1.21 13.66 -4.64
C LEU A 137 -2.35 14.65 -4.85
N PHE A 138 -3.04 14.53 -5.98
CA PHE A 138 -4.33 15.15 -6.20
C PHE A 138 -5.30 14.11 -6.74
N ALA A 139 -6.39 13.87 -6.01
CA ALA A 139 -7.48 13.00 -6.43
C ALA A 139 -8.84 13.53 -5.98
N THR A 140 -9.89 13.24 -6.73
CA THR A 140 -11.27 13.54 -6.38
C THR A 140 -12.01 12.25 -6.03
N VAL A 141 -12.58 12.20 -4.84
CA VAL A 141 -13.51 11.17 -4.38
C VAL A 141 -14.93 11.65 -4.66
N TYR A 142 -15.68 10.88 -5.43
CA TYR A 142 -17.10 11.14 -5.69
C TYR A 142 -17.94 10.33 -4.72
N LEU A 143 -18.84 11.00 -4.00
CA LEU A 143 -19.59 10.38 -2.93
C LEU A 143 -21.01 10.93 -2.77
N LYS A 144 -21.87 10.16 -2.11
CA LYS A 144 -23.25 10.55 -1.76
C LYS A 144 -23.48 10.34 -0.28
N THR A 145 -24.19 11.25 0.39
CA THR A 145 -24.72 11.03 1.75
C THR A 145 -26.19 10.58 1.72
N ASN A 146 -26.94 10.97 0.68
CA ASN A 146 -28.25 10.44 0.33
C ASN A 146 -28.14 9.54 -0.93
N PRO A 147 -28.49 8.24 -0.87
CA PRO A 147 -28.42 7.34 -2.03
C PRO A 147 -29.16 7.82 -3.28
N ALA A 148 -30.21 8.62 -3.12
CA ALA A 148 -31.03 9.15 -4.22
C ALA A 148 -30.50 10.46 -4.84
N ALA A 149 -29.47 11.08 -4.24
CA ALA A 149 -28.91 12.33 -4.72
C ALA A 149 -27.82 12.11 -5.80
N GLU A 150 -27.44 13.18 -6.49
CA GLU A 150 -26.23 13.20 -7.31
C GLU A 150 -24.97 13.20 -6.42
N PRO A 151 -23.84 12.66 -6.90
CA PRO A 151 -22.60 12.62 -6.13
C PRO A 151 -21.96 13.99 -6.02
N ASP A 152 -21.49 14.31 -4.82
CA ASP A 152 -20.59 15.43 -4.55
C ASP A 152 -19.13 14.99 -4.78
N GLY A 153 -18.31 15.89 -5.32
CA GLY A 153 -16.86 15.70 -5.40
C GLY A 153 -16.15 16.22 -4.16
N TRP A 154 -15.16 15.48 -3.67
CA TRP A 154 -14.28 15.88 -2.59
C TRP A 154 -12.83 15.67 -3.01
N THR A 155 -12.00 16.69 -2.88
CA THR A 155 -10.59 16.63 -3.22
C THR A 155 -9.78 16.12 -2.04
N VAL A 156 -8.90 15.17 -2.31
CA VAL A 156 -7.81 14.75 -1.44
C VAL A 156 -6.53 15.30 -2.06
N LEU A 157 -5.86 16.17 -1.31
CA LEU A 157 -4.58 16.76 -1.68
C LEU A 157 -3.53 16.31 -0.66
N ILE A 158 -2.37 15.91 -1.16
CA ILE A 158 -1.15 15.78 -0.37
C ILE A 158 -0.13 16.72 -0.98
N ASP A 159 0.44 17.60 -0.18
CA ASP A 159 1.47 18.53 -0.64
C ASP A 159 2.87 17.89 -0.68
N GLU A 160 3.88 18.72 -0.96
CA GLU A 160 5.28 18.28 -1.05
C GLU A 160 5.87 17.84 0.29
N PHE A 161 5.26 18.21 1.41
CA PHE A 161 5.70 17.86 2.76
C PHE A 161 4.95 16.66 3.35
N GLY A 162 3.92 16.16 2.65
CA GLY A 162 3.08 15.06 3.10
C GLY A 162 1.87 15.49 3.90
N ASP A 163 1.57 16.79 3.98
CA ASP A 163 0.38 17.29 4.67
C ASP A 163 -0.88 16.98 3.85
N ILE A 164 -1.88 16.44 4.54
CA ILE A 164 -3.09 15.90 3.92
C ILE A 164 -4.24 16.88 4.12
N THR A 165 -4.84 17.29 3.02
CA THR A 165 -6.02 18.16 3.01
C THR A 165 -7.17 17.44 2.31
N VAL A 166 -8.34 17.42 2.95
CA VAL A 166 -9.58 16.84 2.41
C VAL A 166 -10.67 17.90 2.41
N GLU A 167 -11.14 18.28 1.23
CA GLU A 167 -12.07 19.39 1.06
C GLU A 167 -13.18 19.06 0.08
N LYS A 168 -14.38 19.60 0.31
CA LYS A 168 -15.47 19.50 -0.67
C LYS A 168 -15.11 20.34 -1.89
N ALA A 169 -15.17 19.75 -3.09
CA ALA A 169 -14.89 20.46 -4.32
C ALA A 169 -15.95 21.54 -4.56
N THR A 170 -15.53 22.81 -4.53
CA THR A 170 -16.35 23.95 -4.95
C THR A 170 -16.25 24.08 -6.47
N ASN A 171 -17.21 23.51 -7.19
CA ASN A 171 -17.44 23.87 -8.59
C ASN A 171 -18.07 25.27 -8.69
#